data_AF-A0A1I4B039-F1
#
_entry.id   AF-A0A1I4B039-F1
#
_cell.length_a   1.000
_cell.length_b   1.000
_cell.length_c   1.000
_cell.angle_alpha   90.00
_cell.angle_beta   90.00
_cell.angle_gamma   90.00
#
_symmetry.space_group_name_H-M   'P 1'
#
loop_
_entity.id
_entity.type
_entity.pdbx_description
1 polymer ?
#
loop_
_entity_poly.entity_id
_entity_poly.type
_entity_poly.pdbx_seq_one_letter_code
_entity_poly.pdbx_strand_id
1 'polypeptide(L)'
;MIIQTLWHFDGFALGDVLNAEDHHGKLIGAYKDEAEAASAVARVQHQPGFRDHPDGFRLFPFDVDRTYWADGFLQGSGAADEAIADDGSGIFGNDSALLDFAGDTDRDMEDEEAFLAAKPQPDRPDQLWDLSHYKISRENDQSFEDMGYKLIGFYTTRRLAEEAIAMLRGKPGFRDHPEGFRLTWITIGNVRWQDGFA
;
A
#
# COMPACT_ATOMS: atom_id res chain seq x y z
N MET A 1 -8.95 -4.23 16.15
CA MET A 1 -9.64 -5.15 15.22
C MET A 1 -8.60 -5.65 14.25
N ILE A 2 -8.57 -6.95 13.93
CA ILE A 2 -7.67 -7.46 12.88
C ILE A 2 -8.46 -7.51 11.57
N ILE A 3 -7.85 -7.06 10.47
CA ILE A 3 -8.34 -7.21 9.10
C ILE A 3 -7.35 -8.05 8.29
N GLN A 4 -7.82 -8.68 7.22
CA GLN A 4 -7.01 -9.39 6.25
C GLN A 4 -6.85 -8.52 5.00
N THR A 5 -5.62 -8.15 4.65
CA THR A 5 -5.34 -7.50 3.37
C THR A 5 -5.02 -8.56 2.32
N LEU A 6 -5.72 -8.52 1.18
CA LEU A 6 -5.46 -9.40 0.04
C LEU A 6 -4.58 -8.68 -0.97
N TRP A 7 -3.48 -9.32 -1.29
CA TRP A 7 -2.50 -8.83 -2.26
C TRP A 7 -2.37 -9.83 -3.39
N HIS A 8 -2.04 -9.34 -4.58
CA HIS A 8 -1.62 -10.16 -5.70
C HIS A 8 -0.26 -9.70 -6.17
N PHE A 9 0.68 -10.64 -6.32
CA PHE A 9 2.04 -10.38 -6.75
C PHE A 9 2.31 -11.02 -8.11
N ASP A 10 3.04 -10.30 -8.96
CA ASP A 10 3.73 -10.88 -10.11
C ASP A 10 5.06 -11.48 -9.64
N GLY A 11 5.50 -12.57 -10.27
CA GLY A 11 6.83 -13.15 -10.08
C GLY A 11 7.07 -13.93 -8.78
N PHE A 12 6.11 -13.97 -7.85
CA PHE A 12 6.31 -14.60 -6.53
C PHE A 12 6.10 -16.13 -6.54
N ALA A 13 7.15 -16.89 -6.24
CA ALA A 13 7.12 -18.33 -6.01
C ALA A 13 7.10 -18.68 -4.50
N LEU A 14 6.61 -19.89 -4.19
CA LEU A 14 6.59 -20.38 -2.81
C LEU A 14 8.04 -20.55 -2.29
N GLY A 15 8.43 -19.72 -1.32
CA GLY A 15 9.76 -19.72 -0.72
C GLY A 15 10.57 -18.46 -0.99
N ASP A 16 10.05 -17.55 -1.83
CA ASP A 16 10.70 -16.27 -2.09
C ASP A 16 10.60 -15.35 -0.88
N VAL A 17 11.67 -14.58 -0.65
CA VAL A 17 11.67 -13.48 0.31
C VAL A 17 11.10 -12.27 -0.42
N LEU A 18 9.93 -11.80 0.00
CA LEU A 18 9.34 -10.60 -0.56
C LEU A 18 10.31 -9.41 -0.34
N ASN A 19 10.72 -8.80 -1.45
CA ASN A 19 11.50 -7.59 -1.50
C ASN A 19 10.91 -6.71 -2.62
N ALA A 20 10.95 -5.39 -2.48
CA ALA A 20 10.31 -4.53 -3.48
C ALA A 20 11.17 -4.24 -4.70
N GLU A 21 12.41 -4.72 -4.78
CA GLU A 21 13.17 -4.63 -6.02
C GLU A 21 12.63 -5.65 -7.03
N ASP A 22 12.29 -6.85 -6.55
CA ASP A 22 11.91 -7.99 -7.39
C ASP A 22 10.40 -8.28 -7.43
N HIS A 23 9.61 -7.72 -6.50
CA HIS A 23 8.18 -8.06 -6.37
C HIS A 23 7.26 -6.85 -6.46
N HIS A 24 6.44 -6.85 -7.50
CA HIS A 24 5.35 -5.90 -7.70
C HIS A 24 4.06 -6.45 -7.07
N GLY A 25 3.44 -5.68 -6.18
CA GLY A 25 2.24 -6.10 -5.45
C GLY A 25 1.05 -5.16 -5.66
N LYS A 26 -0.13 -5.71 -5.99
CA LYS A 26 -1.41 -4.98 -6.05
C LYS A 26 -2.25 -5.28 -4.81
N LEU A 27 -2.63 -4.26 -4.03
CA LEU A 27 -3.58 -4.37 -2.92
C LEU A 27 -5.00 -4.55 -3.47
N ILE A 28 -5.48 -5.79 -3.52
CA ILE A 28 -6.82 -6.12 -4.03
C ILE A 28 -7.91 -5.62 -3.10
N GLY A 29 -7.72 -5.69 -1.79
CA GLY A 29 -8.69 -5.17 -0.83
C GLY A 29 -8.35 -5.53 0.61
N ALA A 30 -9.18 -5.03 1.54
CA ALA A 30 -9.13 -5.40 2.96
C ALA A 30 -10.45 -6.05 3.37
N TYR A 31 -10.37 -7.08 4.20
CA TYR A 31 -11.48 -7.98 4.52
C TYR A 31 -11.51 -8.24 6.03
N LYS A 32 -12.69 -8.58 6.57
CA LYS A 32 -12.81 -8.82 8.03
C LYS A 32 -12.13 -10.10 8.46
N ASP A 33 -12.09 -11.09 7.56
CA ASP A 33 -11.54 -12.40 7.81
C ASP A 33 -11.06 -13.05 6.50
N GLU A 34 -10.41 -14.20 6.63
CA GLU A 34 -9.88 -14.97 5.50
C GLU A 34 -10.98 -15.49 4.57
N ALA A 35 -12.20 -15.72 5.07
CA ALA A 35 -13.30 -16.25 4.27
C ALA A 35 -13.86 -15.19 3.32
N GLU A 36 -13.98 -13.94 3.77
CA GLU A 36 -14.31 -12.80 2.92
C GLU A 36 -13.22 -12.57 1.85
N ALA A 37 -11.94 -12.70 2.23
CA ALA A 37 -10.83 -12.54 1.30
C ALA A 37 -10.76 -13.67 0.27
N ALA A 38 -10.98 -14.93 0.67
CA ALA A 38 -11.09 -16.07 -0.24
C ALA A 38 -12.26 -15.90 -1.23
N SER A 39 -13.38 -15.35 -0.75
CA SER A 39 -14.50 -14.99 -1.62
C SER A 39 -14.12 -13.91 -2.64
N ALA A 40 -13.20 -13.01 -2.30
CA ALA A 40 -12.67 -12.02 -3.23
C ALA A 40 -11.75 -12.63 -4.28
N VAL A 41 -10.84 -13.53 -3.88
CA VAL A 41 -10.00 -14.29 -4.81
C VAL A 41 -10.86 -14.99 -5.86
N ALA A 42 -11.93 -15.70 -5.43
CA ALA A 42 -12.84 -16.37 -6.35
C ALA A 42 -13.51 -15.44 -7.37
N ARG A 43 -13.71 -14.15 -7.04
CA ARG A 43 -14.26 -13.14 -7.97
C ARG A 43 -13.25 -12.66 -9.00
N VAL A 44 -11.97 -12.58 -8.65
CA VAL A 44 -10.94 -11.91 -9.48
C VAL A 44 -9.95 -12.87 -10.16
N GLN A 45 -9.79 -14.10 -9.66
CA GLN A 45 -8.77 -15.06 -10.14
C GLN A 45 -8.84 -15.40 -11.64
N HIS A 46 -9.97 -15.15 -12.30
CA HIS A 46 -10.16 -15.43 -13.73
C HIS A 46 -10.03 -14.19 -14.62
N GLN A 47 -9.87 -13.00 -14.03
CA GLN A 47 -9.72 -11.76 -14.79
C GLN A 47 -8.31 -11.67 -15.40
N PRO A 48 -8.13 -10.89 -16.48
CA PRO A 48 -6.81 -10.65 -17.10
C PRO A 48 -5.76 -10.24 -16.07
N GLY A 49 -4.52 -10.72 -16.23
CA GLY A 49 -3.41 -10.45 -15.31
C GLY A 49 -3.41 -11.29 -14.04
N PHE A 50 -4.57 -11.46 -13.38
CA PHE A 50 -4.68 -12.33 -12.20
C PHE A 50 -4.56 -13.80 -12.56
N ARG A 51 -5.23 -14.21 -13.65
CA ARG A 51 -5.22 -15.60 -14.11
C ARG A 51 -3.85 -16.08 -14.59
N ASP A 52 -2.97 -15.14 -14.96
CA ASP A 52 -1.65 -15.43 -15.50
C ASP A 52 -0.65 -15.75 -14.36
N HIS A 53 -0.97 -15.30 -13.13
CA HIS A 53 -0.23 -15.58 -11.90
C HIS A 53 -1.17 -16.10 -10.79
N PRO A 54 -1.77 -17.30 -10.95
CA PRO A 54 -2.81 -17.80 -10.04
C PRO A 54 -2.28 -18.03 -8.61
N ASP A 55 -0.99 -18.29 -8.46
CA ASP A 55 -0.33 -18.49 -7.17
C ASP A 55 0.13 -17.18 -6.51
N GLY A 56 -0.16 -16.01 -7.10
CA GLY A 56 0.27 -14.70 -6.62
C GLY A 56 -0.54 -14.12 -5.46
N PHE A 57 -1.66 -14.73 -5.07
CA PHE A 57 -2.53 -14.19 -4.02
C PHE A 57 -1.98 -14.43 -2.61
N ARG A 58 -1.84 -13.39 -1.79
CA ARG A 58 -1.35 -13.47 -0.40
C ARG A 58 -2.25 -12.69 0.54
N LEU A 59 -2.38 -13.20 1.76
CA LEU A 59 -3.08 -12.54 2.85
C LEU A 59 -2.09 -12.08 3.90
N PHE A 60 -2.24 -10.83 4.34
CA PHE A 60 -1.49 -10.30 5.46
C PHE A 60 -2.44 -9.72 6.51
N PRO A 61 -2.32 -10.14 7.78
CA PRO A 61 -3.12 -9.59 8.85
C PRO A 61 -2.62 -8.19 9.23
N PHE A 62 -3.55 -7.27 9.49
CA PHE A 62 -3.28 -5.95 10.04
C PHE A 62 -4.21 -5.67 11.23
N ASP A 63 -3.62 -5.28 12.36
CA ASP A 63 -4.27 -4.63 13.47
C ASP A 63 -4.64 -3.20 13.04
N VAL A 64 -5.92 -2.90 13.02
CA VAL A 64 -6.42 -1.55 12.82
C VAL A 64 -6.01 -0.67 14.00
N ASP A 65 -5.65 0.57 13.70
CA ASP A 65 -5.10 1.60 14.58
C ASP A 65 -3.67 1.30 15.07
N ARG A 66 -2.97 0.39 14.40
CA ARG A 66 -1.54 0.09 14.64
C ARG A 66 -0.66 0.66 13.53
N THR A 67 0.52 1.14 13.94
CA THR A 67 1.60 1.59 13.06
C THR A 67 2.66 0.51 12.98
N TYR A 68 3.01 0.07 11.76
CA TYR A 68 3.84 -1.12 11.55
C TYR A 68 5.33 -0.85 11.29
N TRP A 69 5.68 0.33 10.77
CA TRP A 69 7.06 0.66 10.46
C TRP A 69 7.68 1.57 11.52
N ALA A 70 8.88 1.24 11.98
CA ALA A 70 9.64 2.06 12.94
C ALA A 70 10.48 3.16 12.24
N ASP A 71 10.78 2.94 10.97
CA ASP A 71 11.65 3.71 10.10
C ASP A 71 11.19 3.64 8.62
N GLY A 72 11.60 4.64 7.85
CA GLY A 72 11.21 4.81 6.45
C GLY A 72 12.18 4.10 5.51
N PHE A 73 12.52 4.75 4.39
CA PHE A 73 13.50 4.23 3.43
C PHE A 73 14.92 4.59 3.87
N LEU A 74 15.72 3.60 4.26
CA LEU A 74 17.09 3.85 4.72
C LEU A 74 18.07 3.81 3.54
N GLN A 75 18.90 4.85 3.38
CA GLN A 75 19.96 4.82 2.38
C GLN A 75 21.10 3.86 2.76
N GLY A 76 21.48 2.97 1.84
CA GLY A 76 22.76 2.24 1.91
C GLY A 76 22.82 1.08 2.90
N SER A 77 21.69 0.47 3.29
CA SER A 77 21.67 -0.71 4.16
C SER A 77 22.36 -1.93 3.52
N GLY A 78 22.42 -2.03 2.19
CA GLY A 78 22.97 -3.21 1.49
C GLY A 78 22.21 -4.51 1.74
N ALA A 79 21.23 -4.49 2.64
CA ALA A 79 20.14 -5.43 2.77
C ALA A 79 18.98 -4.83 1.97
N ALA A 80 18.42 -5.60 1.04
CA ALA A 80 17.16 -5.24 0.40
C ALA A 80 16.16 -4.82 1.49
N ASP A 81 15.52 -3.66 1.34
CA ASP A 81 14.45 -3.25 2.25
C ASP A 81 13.41 -4.39 2.26
N GLU A 82 13.29 -5.12 3.38
CA GLU A 82 12.39 -6.26 3.47
C GLU A 82 10.96 -5.76 3.19
N ALA A 83 10.21 -6.48 2.35
CA ALA A 83 8.86 -6.07 1.97
C ALA A 83 7.85 -6.20 3.11
N ILE A 84 8.26 -6.80 4.22
CA ILE A 84 7.44 -7.07 5.39
C ILE A 84 8.15 -6.43 6.57
N ALA A 85 7.42 -5.74 7.46
CA ALA A 85 8.02 -5.23 8.69
C ALA A 85 8.45 -6.38 9.61
N ASP A 86 9.33 -6.09 10.57
CA ASP A 86 9.95 -7.05 11.49
C ASP A 86 8.98 -8.01 12.20
N ASP A 87 7.71 -7.63 12.32
CA ASP A 87 6.66 -8.41 12.98
C ASP A 87 5.83 -9.29 12.04
N GLY A 88 6.20 -9.38 10.76
CA GLY A 88 5.49 -10.16 9.74
C GLY A 88 4.29 -9.44 9.12
N SER A 89 4.09 -8.16 9.44
CA SER A 89 3.01 -7.30 8.91
C SER A 89 3.60 -6.08 8.20
N GLY A 90 2.80 -5.38 7.41
CA GLY A 90 3.33 -4.34 6.51
C GLY A 90 3.67 -4.92 5.14
N ILE A 91 3.45 -4.10 4.12
CA ILE A 91 3.79 -4.42 2.74
C ILE A 91 4.58 -3.23 2.18
N PHE A 92 5.73 -3.53 1.61
CA PHE A 92 6.53 -2.65 0.76
C PHE A 92 6.58 -3.24 -0.64
N GLY A 93 6.49 -2.36 -1.64
CA GLY A 93 6.50 -2.72 -3.05
C GLY A 93 6.93 -1.52 -3.91
N ASN A 94 7.29 -1.81 -5.15
CA ASN A 94 7.39 -0.84 -6.23
C ASN A 94 6.06 -0.85 -6.99
N ASP A 95 5.33 0.26 -6.92
CA ASP A 95 3.97 0.26 -7.46
C ASP A 95 3.99 0.52 -8.97
N SER A 96 4.09 -0.55 -9.77
CA SER A 96 3.79 -0.47 -11.21
C SER A 96 2.31 -0.14 -11.48
N ALA A 97 1.41 -0.36 -10.52
CA ALA A 97 0.01 0.04 -10.62
C ALA A 97 -0.20 1.54 -10.32
N LEU A 98 0.76 2.21 -9.70
CA LEU A 98 0.81 3.68 -9.64
C LEU A 98 1.19 4.27 -10.99
N LEU A 99 1.87 3.55 -11.88
CA LEU A 99 2.04 3.98 -13.28
C LEU A 99 0.70 3.89 -14.05
N ASP A 100 -0.16 2.92 -13.74
CA ASP A 100 -1.52 2.85 -14.30
C ASP A 100 -2.47 3.90 -13.68
N PHE A 101 -2.25 4.28 -12.41
CA PHE A 101 -2.85 5.49 -11.82
C PHE A 101 -2.19 6.77 -12.39
N ALA A 102 -0.95 6.69 -12.87
CA ALA A 102 -0.16 7.73 -13.54
C ALA A 102 -0.51 7.94 -15.01
N GLY A 103 -1.61 7.34 -15.50
CA GLY A 103 -2.40 8.01 -16.54
C GLY A 103 -2.86 9.42 -16.11
N ASP A 104 -2.68 9.76 -14.83
CA ASP A 104 -2.97 11.04 -14.20
C ASP A 104 -1.82 11.51 -13.27
N THR A 105 -0.54 11.30 -13.63
CA THR A 105 0.59 11.99 -12.95
C THR A 105 0.72 13.46 -13.35
N ASP A 106 -0.14 13.92 -14.27
CA ASP A 106 -0.33 15.36 -14.56
C ASP A 106 -1.35 16.01 -13.60
N ARG A 107 -1.81 15.30 -12.55
CA ARG A 107 -2.52 15.97 -11.47
C ARG A 107 -1.53 16.81 -10.68
N ASP A 108 -1.65 18.12 -10.84
CA ASP A 108 -1.06 19.10 -9.94
C ASP A 108 -1.26 18.63 -8.49
N MET A 109 -0.15 18.40 -7.77
CA MET A 109 -0.16 18.00 -6.35
C MET A 109 -0.96 18.95 -5.47
N GLU A 110 -1.23 20.18 -5.95
CA GLU A 110 -2.08 21.17 -5.30
C GLU A 110 -3.57 20.76 -5.27
N ASP A 111 -4.01 19.87 -6.17
CA ASP A 111 -5.41 19.42 -6.28
C ASP A 111 -5.69 18.09 -5.57
N GLU A 112 -4.66 17.35 -5.11
CA GLU A 112 -4.87 16.10 -4.36
C GLU A 112 -5.50 16.36 -2.98
N GLU A 113 -5.07 17.43 -2.29
CA GLU A 113 -5.69 17.86 -1.03
C GLU A 113 -7.15 18.30 -1.25
N ALA A 114 -7.44 18.99 -2.36
CA ALA A 114 -8.80 19.37 -2.74
C ALA A 114 -9.65 18.14 -3.11
N PHE A 115 -9.07 17.16 -3.82
CA PHE A 115 -9.72 15.89 -4.18
C PHE A 115 -10.03 15.04 -2.94
N LEU A 116 -9.08 14.91 -2.01
CA LEU A 116 -9.27 14.22 -0.74
C LEU A 116 -10.25 14.97 0.17
N ALA A 117 -10.24 16.31 0.18
CA ALA A 117 -11.19 17.14 0.91
C ALA A 117 -12.61 17.08 0.33
N ALA A 118 -12.75 16.89 -0.98
CA ALA A 118 -14.03 16.77 -1.68
C ALA A 118 -14.68 15.38 -1.50
N LYS A 119 -13.92 14.37 -1.08
CA LYS A 119 -14.44 13.04 -0.78
C LYS A 119 -14.93 13.00 0.67
N PRO A 120 -16.11 12.44 0.94
CA PRO A 120 -16.58 12.30 2.31
C PRO A 120 -15.55 11.49 3.09
N GLN A 121 -15.17 12.00 4.27
CA GLN A 121 -14.36 11.26 5.24
C GLN A 121 -14.97 9.86 5.43
N PRO A 122 -14.19 8.84 5.81
CA PRO A 122 -14.77 7.58 6.24
C PRO A 122 -15.65 7.83 7.47
N ASP A 123 -16.94 8.05 7.20
CA ASP A 123 -18.01 8.28 8.15
C ASP A 123 -18.79 6.99 8.42
N ARG A 124 -18.43 5.93 7.69
CA ARG A 124 -19.02 4.60 7.78
C ARG A 124 -18.12 3.64 8.56
N PRO A 125 -18.71 2.73 9.35
CA PRO A 125 -17.96 1.75 10.14
C PRO A 125 -17.21 0.71 9.29
N ASP A 126 -17.53 0.60 8.01
CA ASP A 126 -16.86 -0.26 7.04
C ASP A 126 -15.73 0.44 6.28
N GLN A 127 -15.37 1.68 6.64
CA GLN A 127 -14.27 2.41 6.00
C GLN A 127 -13.13 2.69 6.98
N LEU A 128 -11.91 2.52 6.51
CA LEU A 128 -10.68 2.76 7.27
C LEU A 128 -9.77 3.69 6.48
N TRP A 129 -9.12 4.62 7.16
CA TRP A 129 -8.00 5.37 6.60
C TRP A 129 -6.85 4.42 6.29
N ASP A 130 -6.26 4.58 5.12
CA ASP A 130 -5.10 3.85 4.62
C ASP A 130 -3.94 4.84 4.58
N LEU A 131 -2.95 4.65 5.45
CA LEU A 131 -1.75 5.49 5.52
C LEU A 131 -0.59 4.76 4.87
N SER A 132 0.00 5.41 3.87
CA SER A 132 1.19 4.94 3.18
C SER A 132 2.27 6.02 3.14
N HIS A 133 3.53 5.63 2.96
CA HIS A 133 4.65 6.55 2.78
C HIS A 133 5.45 6.17 1.53
N TYR A 134 5.69 7.16 0.67
CA TYR A 134 6.34 7.00 -0.63
C TYR A 134 7.74 7.59 -0.61
N LYS A 135 8.68 6.86 -1.21
CA LYS A 135 9.99 7.39 -1.55
C LYS A 135 9.83 8.22 -2.83
N ILE A 136 9.95 9.52 -2.70
CA ILE A 136 9.88 10.44 -3.83
C ILE A 136 11.31 10.81 -4.21
N SER A 137 11.83 10.23 -5.30
CA SER A 137 13.06 10.71 -5.94
C SER A 137 12.68 11.74 -7.00
N ARG A 138 13.33 12.91 -6.96
CA ARG A 138 13.26 13.89 -8.05
C ARG A 138 14.64 13.95 -8.69
N GLU A 139 14.79 13.39 -9.88
CA GLU A 139 15.99 13.57 -10.69
C GLU A 139 15.60 14.21 -12.03
N ASN A 140 16.16 15.39 -12.33
CA ASN A 140 16.05 16.08 -13.63
C ASN A 140 14.64 16.46 -14.12
N ASP A 141 13.75 16.98 -13.25
CA ASP A 141 12.39 17.45 -13.60
C ASP A 141 11.50 16.39 -14.29
N GLN A 142 11.87 15.12 -14.18
CA GLN A 142 11.07 13.98 -14.62
C GLN A 142 10.94 13.03 -13.42
N SER A 143 9.70 12.71 -13.05
CA SER A 143 9.40 11.70 -12.04
C SER A 143 9.76 10.33 -12.62
N PHE A 144 10.81 9.67 -12.11
CA PHE A 144 11.26 8.38 -12.61
C PHE A 144 11.09 7.25 -11.58
N GLU A 145 10.39 6.22 -12.04
CA GLU A 145 10.70 4.77 -12.01
C GLU A 145 10.90 4.05 -10.67
N ASP A 146 11.15 4.72 -9.55
CA ASP A 146 11.58 4.05 -8.31
C ASP A 146 10.77 4.51 -7.08
N MET A 147 9.44 4.59 -7.25
CA MET A 147 8.50 4.93 -6.17
C MET A 147 8.24 3.70 -5.30
N GLY A 148 9.20 3.38 -4.43
CA GLY A 148 8.97 2.49 -3.30
C GLY A 148 7.87 3.06 -2.40
N TYR A 149 6.91 2.24 -1.98
CA TYR A 149 5.87 2.65 -1.01
C TYR A 149 5.84 1.70 0.19
N LYS A 150 5.65 2.25 1.39
CA LYS A 150 5.43 1.50 2.63
C LYS A 150 3.99 1.69 3.08
N LEU A 151 3.22 0.61 3.16
CA LEU A 151 1.93 0.63 3.85
C LEU A 151 2.15 0.69 5.36
N ILE A 152 1.81 1.84 5.97
CA ILE A 152 2.08 2.14 7.38
C ILE A 152 1.05 1.51 8.30
N GLY A 153 -0.22 1.51 7.90
CA GLY A 153 -1.31 0.92 8.66
C GLY A 153 -2.68 1.44 8.24
N PHE A 154 -3.71 0.84 8.84
CA PHE A 154 -5.10 1.23 8.66
C PHE A 154 -5.66 1.82 9.94
N TYR A 155 -6.42 2.92 9.83
CA TYR A 155 -6.90 3.65 11.01
C TYR A 155 -8.41 3.90 10.94
N THR A 156 -9.11 3.72 12.06
CA THR A 156 -10.53 4.01 12.19
C THR A 156 -10.85 5.49 12.09
N THR A 157 -9.89 6.37 12.41
CA THR A 157 -10.09 7.82 12.37
C THR A 157 -8.90 8.54 11.77
N ARG A 158 -9.16 9.70 11.16
CA ARG A 158 -8.13 10.56 10.56
C ARG A 158 -7.11 11.01 11.61
N ARG A 159 -7.62 11.38 12.80
CA ARG A 159 -6.78 11.80 13.93
C ARG A 159 -5.73 10.75 14.29
N LEU A 160 -6.11 9.47 14.35
CA LEU A 160 -5.16 8.40 14.67
C LEU A 160 -4.09 8.24 13.59
N ALA A 161 -4.47 8.36 12.32
CA ALA A 161 -3.50 8.33 11.22
C ALA A 161 -2.57 9.55 11.23
N GLU A 162 -3.09 10.74 11.54
CA GLU A 162 -2.30 11.97 11.69
C GLU A 162 -1.34 11.91 12.90
N GLU A 163 -1.76 11.28 14.01
CA GLU A 163 -0.89 10.98 15.14
C GLU A 163 0.26 10.04 14.73
N ALA A 164 -0.03 9.01 13.92
CA ALA A 164 1.00 8.15 13.35
C ALA A 164 1.99 8.92 12.48
N ILE A 165 1.50 9.80 11.58
CA ILE A 165 2.37 10.68 10.77
C ILE A 165 3.26 11.53 11.67
N ALA A 166 2.71 12.15 12.71
CA ALA A 166 3.46 13.00 13.63
C ALA A 166 4.58 12.22 14.35
N MET A 167 4.31 10.97 14.74
CA MET A 167 5.30 10.08 15.36
C MET A 167 6.42 9.66 14.40
N LEU A 168 6.08 9.40 13.13
CA LEU A 168 7.02 8.88 12.14
C LEU A 168 7.85 9.96 11.44
N ARG A 169 7.32 11.18 11.27
CA ARG A 169 7.95 12.25 10.48
C ARG A 169 9.40 12.56 10.87
N GLY A 170 9.78 12.39 12.14
CA GLY A 170 11.13 12.64 12.63
C GLY A 170 12.08 11.43 12.59
N LYS A 171 11.58 10.25 12.24
CA LYS A 171 12.34 8.98 12.26
C LYS A 171 13.24 8.87 11.02
N PRO A 172 14.34 8.09 11.10
CA PRO A 172 15.20 7.80 9.94
C PRO A 172 14.38 7.29 8.74
N GLY A 173 14.75 7.68 7.52
CA GLY A 173 14.08 7.32 6.27
C GLY A 173 12.76 8.07 6.01
N PHE A 174 11.92 8.27 7.02
CA PHE A 174 10.69 9.07 6.88
C PHE A 174 11.00 10.57 6.76
N ARG A 175 11.94 11.05 7.58
CA ARG A 175 12.35 12.46 7.58
C ARG A 175 13.06 12.90 6.29
N ASP A 176 13.55 11.94 5.52
CA ASP A 176 14.29 12.18 4.28
C ASP A 176 13.33 12.42 3.10
N HIS A 177 12.06 11.98 3.25
CA HIS A 177 10.94 12.24 2.34
C HIS A 177 9.69 12.68 3.12
N PRO A 178 9.71 13.85 3.80
CA PRO A 178 8.63 14.27 4.69
C PRO A 178 7.28 14.49 3.97
N GLU A 179 7.31 14.76 2.68
CA GLU A 179 6.16 14.88 1.78
C GLU A 179 5.64 13.53 1.24
N GLY A 180 6.31 12.43 1.57
CA GLY A 180 5.96 11.08 1.11
C GLY A 180 4.72 10.48 1.76
N PHE A 181 4.20 11.05 2.86
CA PHE A 181 3.00 10.52 3.50
C PHE A 181 1.75 10.74 2.63
N ARG A 182 0.91 9.72 2.52
CA ARG A 182 -0.38 9.76 1.83
C ARG A 182 -1.45 9.13 2.69
N LEU A 183 -2.58 9.82 2.79
CA LEU A 183 -3.79 9.34 3.46
C LEU A 183 -4.89 9.15 2.43
N THR A 184 -5.34 7.91 2.28
CA THR A 184 -6.55 7.56 1.53
C THR A 184 -7.50 6.79 2.45
N TRP A 185 -8.53 6.14 1.91
CA TRP A 185 -9.34 5.20 2.68
C TRP A 185 -9.70 3.97 1.84
N ILE A 186 -9.95 2.87 2.55
CA ILE A 186 -10.45 1.61 1.99
C ILE A 186 -11.82 1.31 2.55
N THR A 187 -12.66 0.62 1.76
CA THR A 187 -13.91 0.03 2.25
C THR A 187 -13.70 -1.47 2.44
N ILE A 188 -13.95 -1.96 3.64
CA ILE A 188 -13.79 -3.37 3.99
C ILE A 188 -14.76 -4.22 3.14
N GLY A 189 -14.27 -5.31 2.57
CA GLY A 189 -15.01 -6.21 1.69
C GLY A 189 -15.03 -5.78 0.22
N ASN A 190 -14.49 -4.60 -0.11
CA ASN A 190 -14.45 -4.09 -1.48
C ASN A 190 -13.20 -4.56 -2.24
N VAL A 191 -13.37 -4.86 -3.52
CA VAL A 191 -12.29 -5.19 -4.46
C VAL A 191 -11.87 -3.91 -5.20
N ARG A 192 -10.63 -3.46 -4.98
CA ARG A 192 -10.06 -2.26 -5.60
C ARG A 192 -9.64 -2.47 -7.06
N TRP A 193 -9.14 -3.66 -7.40
CA TRP A 193 -8.62 -3.97 -8.75
C TRP A 193 -9.49 -5.03 -9.43
N GLN A 194 -10.01 -4.70 -10.61
CA GLN A 194 -10.82 -5.64 -11.40
C GLN A 194 -9.97 -6.47 -12.37
N ASP A 195 -8.75 -6.00 -12.68
CA ASP A 195 -7.75 -6.68 -13.52
C ASP A 195 -6.38 -6.67 -12.83
N GLY A 196 -5.51 -7.61 -13.18
CA GLY A 196 -4.17 -7.82 -12.60
C GLY A 196 -3.05 -7.04 -13.27
N PHE A 197 -1.84 -7.60 -13.29
CA PHE A 197 -0.69 -7.05 -14.03
C PHE A 197 -0.87 -7.29 -15.55
N ALA A 198 -0.41 -6.35 -16.38
CA ALA A 198 -0.56 -6.39 -17.84
C ALA A 198 0.73 -6.82 -18.54
#